data_AF-A0A519V6N1-F1
#
_entry.id   AF-A0A519V6N1-F1
#
_cell.length_a   1.000
_cell.length_b   1.000
_cell.length_c   1.000
_cell.angle_alpha   90.00
_cell.angle_beta   90.00
_cell.angle_gamma   90.00
#
_symmetry.space_group_name_H-M   'P 1'
#
loop_
_entity.id
_entity.type
_entity.pdbx_description
1 polymer ?
#
loop_
_entity_poly.entity_id
_entity_poly.type
_entity_poly.pdbx_seq_one_letter_code
_entity_poly.pdbx_strand_id
1 'polypeptide(L)'
;SEAVFWQQCLRSLRSLARDYATNNPNGKTATDFVAADSNPRDAQMADNLLWYLRQHPTEKVVCWGALPHFANRVETLGSDELRAYRPMGRAVKAALGPNQVYIMGTLAGGGTHGLVGTGWPGVPTPAPGTLEANLLALNAPYAFVSLKHDAPGLQLTTYAFDYQPLAGPWSEVVDGFLFLRSVEPPHLLAADSAAAVAAVAKGDSAAPAALAGLRPGSLNPAPGRGTATMRRSVAVADVSGVRTVRGVVLDQRRRQPVPYASVQLAGQGRGTVADAQGRFSLALPGPTDLQISSLGYEVATVQSPRGSEELTVLLTPASYALEEVRVASTRPLSAAEVLQRVVKRIPQNYEQQDYAAEVYTYRRLSSFDTLRLETETVGRLRVPAGYRHFTQGFMGLEDGVSFQPEQRHVLTEQGGVVSWLSVPALYTGTQGSALSAADPVRTSPLFGRRAGRRFVLKLDSVRRQGADTLYVLSFAARHGDHRSTGTYLMSGYQGRLLVRARDYAVLRYEALWQADTAATNATARKNSGRSNAVAHIYPHVFTADLTTHVVDYTKAANGRYYVRRS
;
A
#
# COMPACT_ATOMS: atom_id res chain seq x y z
N SER A 1 22.76 11.62 18.32
CA SER A 1 23.32 12.76 17.56
C SER A 1 24.04 12.23 16.33
N GLU A 2 24.21 13.05 15.29
CA GLU A 2 24.93 12.67 14.06
C GLU A 2 26.36 12.16 14.33
N ALA A 3 27.05 12.73 15.32
CA ALA A 3 28.38 12.28 15.74
C ALA A 3 28.42 10.80 16.19
N VAL A 4 27.39 10.33 16.92
CA VAL A 4 27.33 8.95 17.42
C VAL A 4 27.11 7.95 16.27
N PHE A 5 26.35 8.34 15.25
CA PHE A 5 26.19 7.56 14.01
C PHE A 5 27.53 7.41 13.28
N TRP A 6 28.24 8.51 13.04
CA TRP A 6 29.55 8.45 12.38
C TRP A 6 30.60 7.68 13.18
N GLN A 7 30.57 7.75 14.51
CA GLN A 7 31.42 6.91 15.36
C GLN A 7 31.14 5.41 15.15
N GLN A 8 29.88 5.00 15.02
CA GLN A 8 29.54 3.61 14.74
C GLN A 8 30.00 3.19 13.33
N CYS A 9 29.86 4.06 12.32
CA CYS A 9 30.39 3.81 10.98
C CYS A 9 31.90 3.58 11.00
N LEU A 10 32.66 4.42 11.71
CA LEU A 10 34.11 4.27 11.84
C LEU A 10 34.49 2.98 12.58
N ARG A 11 33.73 2.58 13.61
CA ARG A 11 33.93 1.29 14.30
C ARG A 11 33.70 0.11 13.37
N SER A 12 32.63 0.16 12.56
CA SER A 12 32.36 -0.83 11.53
C SER A 12 33.51 -0.92 10.53
N LEU A 13 33.91 0.19 9.91
CA LEU A 13 35.02 0.21 8.95
C LEU A 13 36.31 -0.35 9.54
N ARG A 14 36.61 -0.03 10.80
CA ARG A 14 37.77 -0.59 11.52
C ARG A 14 37.65 -2.10 11.70
N SER A 15 36.46 -2.63 12.01
CA SER A 15 36.24 -4.08 12.12
C SER A 15 36.49 -4.79 10.80
N LEU A 16 35.99 -4.22 9.70
CA LEU A 16 36.23 -4.75 8.35
C LEU A 16 37.72 -4.73 7.99
N ALA A 17 38.41 -3.62 8.25
CA ALA A 17 39.85 -3.52 7.98
C ALA A 17 40.68 -4.54 8.78
N ARG A 18 40.30 -4.80 10.05
CA ARG A 18 40.95 -5.83 10.88
C ARG A 18 40.73 -7.23 10.35
N ASP A 19 39.52 -7.53 9.90
CA ASP A 19 39.21 -8.81 9.27
C ASP A 19 40.06 -9.04 8.02
N TYR A 20 40.14 -8.04 7.15
CA TYR A 20 40.99 -8.09 5.96
C TYR A 20 42.47 -8.24 6.28
N ALA A 21 42.97 -7.57 7.33
CA ALA A 21 44.35 -7.67 7.75
C ALA A 21 44.69 -9.03 8.41
N THR A 22 43.74 -9.64 9.11
CA THR A 22 44.00 -10.84 9.94
C THR A 22 43.64 -12.13 9.20
N ASN A 23 42.48 -12.14 8.55
CA ASN A 23 41.88 -13.35 7.96
C ASN A 23 41.95 -13.36 6.43
N ASN A 24 42.26 -12.20 5.81
CA ASN A 24 42.37 -12.01 4.37
C ASN A 24 41.30 -12.79 3.57
N PRO A 25 40.00 -12.50 3.77
CA PRO A 25 38.92 -13.28 3.16
C PRO A 25 38.96 -13.22 1.62
N ASN A 26 39.47 -12.14 1.03
CA ASN A 26 39.66 -12.01 -0.41
C ASN A 26 40.72 -12.97 -0.99
N GLY A 27 41.60 -13.51 -0.16
CA GLY A 27 42.59 -14.51 -0.57
C GLY A 27 42.03 -15.94 -0.65
N LYS A 28 40.77 -16.15 -0.21
CA LYS A 28 40.14 -17.48 -0.16
C LYS A 28 39.32 -17.74 -1.40
N THR A 29 39.40 -18.96 -1.91
CA THR A 29 38.53 -19.45 -2.98
C THR A 29 37.21 -19.98 -2.41
N ALA A 30 36.23 -20.27 -3.27
CA ALA A 30 34.98 -20.91 -2.86
C ALA A 30 35.20 -22.28 -2.17
N THR A 31 36.30 -22.98 -2.47
CA THR A 31 36.63 -24.27 -1.84
C THR A 31 37.32 -24.13 -0.50
N ASP A 32 38.04 -23.02 -0.27
CA ASP A 32 38.78 -22.77 0.98
C ASP A 32 37.96 -21.99 2.01
N PHE A 33 36.86 -21.37 1.56
CA PHE A 33 35.98 -20.59 2.40
C PHE A 33 35.14 -21.52 3.29
N VAL A 34 35.18 -21.29 4.60
CA VAL A 34 34.38 -22.03 5.58
C VAL A 34 33.43 -21.09 6.32
N ALA A 35 32.33 -21.62 6.86
CA ALA A 35 31.34 -20.80 7.59
C ALA A 35 31.97 -19.86 8.66
N ALA A 36 33.00 -20.33 9.39
CA ALA A 36 33.67 -19.53 10.42
C ALA A 36 34.37 -18.26 9.90
N ASP A 37 34.70 -18.20 8.61
CA ASP A 37 35.26 -17.00 7.97
C ASP A 37 34.25 -15.84 7.94
N SER A 38 32.96 -16.14 8.10
CA SER A 38 31.89 -15.15 8.21
C SER A 38 31.77 -14.52 9.61
N ASN A 39 32.44 -15.08 10.64
CA ASN A 39 32.30 -14.63 12.02
C ASN A 39 32.56 -13.12 12.22
N PRO A 40 33.61 -12.52 11.63
CA PRO A 40 33.87 -11.08 11.81
C PRO A 40 32.78 -10.20 11.21
N ARG A 41 32.24 -10.59 10.04
CA ARG A 41 31.09 -9.93 9.40
C ARG A 41 29.85 -10.04 10.28
N ASP A 42 29.52 -11.24 10.74
CA ASP A 42 28.34 -11.49 11.55
C ASP A 42 28.40 -10.79 12.92
N ALA A 43 29.57 -10.72 13.53
CA ALA A 43 29.80 -9.93 14.73
C ALA A 43 29.59 -8.43 14.48
N GLN A 44 30.06 -7.90 13.34
CA GLN A 44 29.84 -6.51 12.96
C GLN A 44 28.35 -6.20 12.70
N MET A 45 27.62 -7.10 12.02
CA MET A 45 26.17 -6.96 11.82
C MET A 45 25.42 -6.94 13.16
N ALA A 46 25.77 -7.83 14.09
CA ALA A 46 25.21 -7.85 15.44
C ALA A 46 25.50 -6.54 16.20
N ASP A 47 26.74 -6.04 16.17
CA ASP A 47 27.10 -4.79 16.86
C ASP A 47 26.33 -3.59 16.29
N ASN A 48 26.15 -3.52 14.97
CA ASN A 48 25.37 -2.46 14.33
C ASN A 48 23.89 -2.51 14.74
N LEU A 49 23.28 -3.70 14.75
CA LEU A 49 21.90 -3.87 15.20
C LEU A 49 21.75 -3.49 16.68
N LEU A 50 22.63 -3.98 17.55
CA LEU A 50 22.59 -3.69 18.97
C LEU A 50 22.87 -2.20 19.25
N TRP A 51 23.74 -1.56 18.47
CA TRP A 51 23.95 -0.11 18.53
C TRP A 51 22.66 0.64 18.22
N TYR A 52 21.97 0.26 17.15
CA TYR A 52 20.68 0.85 16.79
C TYR A 52 19.66 0.67 17.92
N LEU A 53 19.46 -0.56 18.40
CA LEU A 53 18.50 -0.86 19.47
C LEU A 53 18.79 -0.11 20.78
N ARG A 54 20.07 0.16 21.11
CA ARG A 54 20.44 1.00 22.27
C ARG A 54 19.98 2.45 22.12
N GLN A 55 19.91 2.98 20.89
CA GLN A 55 19.38 4.32 20.62
C GLN A 55 17.84 4.32 20.53
N HIS A 56 17.23 3.16 20.25
CA HIS A 56 15.81 2.98 19.97
C HIS A 56 15.16 1.92 20.88
N PRO A 57 15.19 2.07 22.23
CA PRO A 57 14.87 1.00 23.17
C PRO A 57 13.40 0.56 23.19
N THR A 58 12.50 1.36 22.60
CA THR A 58 11.06 1.07 22.54
C THR A 58 10.62 0.51 21.18
N GLU A 59 11.51 0.47 20.20
CA GLU A 59 11.16 0.05 18.84
C GLU A 59 11.19 -1.47 18.71
N LYS A 60 10.29 -1.99 17.88
CA LYS A 60 10.32 -3.38 17.42
C LYS A 60 10.95 -3.42 16.04
N VAL A 61 12.02 -4.20 15.90
CA VAL A 61 12.81 -4.26 14.66
C VAL A 61 12.65 -5.64 14.03
N VAL A 62 12.34 -5.66 12.73
CA VAL A 62 12.40 -6.87 11.90
C VAL A 62 13.69 -6.84 11.11
N CYS A 63 14.54 -7.85 11.31
CA CYS A 63 15.77 -8.02 10.55
C CYS A 63 15.53 -9.04 9.43
N TRP A 64 15.83 -8.66 8.18
CA TRP A 64 15.63 -9.51 7.01
C TRP A 64 16.97 -9.92 6.42
N GLY A 65 17.11 -11.21 6.09
CA GLY A 65 18.30 -11.75 5.43
C GLY A 65 18.37 -13.27 5.53
N ALA A 66 19.50 -13.84 5.12
CA ALA A 66 19.66 -15.30 5.07
C ALA A 66 19.66 -15.91 6.48
N LEU A 67 18.96 -17.03 6.63
CA LEU A 67 18.80 -17.73 7.91
C LEU A 67 20.14 -18.03 8.62
N PRO A 68 21.21 -18.48 7.92
CA PRO A 68 22.47 -18.78 8.60
C PRO A 68 23.07 -17.62 9.40
N HIS A 69 22.74 -16.36 9.10
CA HIS A 69 23.17 -15.21 9.89
C HIS A 69 22.36 -15.03 11.17
N PHE A 70 21.04 -15.20 11.07
CA PHE A 70 20.12 -14.98 12.19
C PHE A 70 20.01 -16.18 13.12
N ALA A 71 20.56 -17.32 12.75
CA ALA A 71 20.58 -18.52 13.58
C ALA A 71 21.28 -18.27 14.94
N ASN A 72 20.88 -19.05 15.94
CA ASN A 72 21.44 -18.96 17.29
C ASN A 72 22.57 -19.98 17.50
N ARG A 73 22.28 -21.14 18.08
CA ARG A 73 23.30 -22.13 18.44
C ARG A 73 23.51 -23.18 17.35
N VAL A 74 24.10 -22.77 16.23
CA VAL A 74 24.36 -23.68 15.09
C VAL A 74 25.33 -24.82 15.43
N GLU A 75 26.15 -24.67 16.47
CA GLU A 75 27.08 -25.71 16.91
C GLU A 75 26.38 -26.98 17.44
N THR A 76 25.07 -26.93 17.69
CA THR A 76 24.28 -28.08 18.16
C THR A 76 23.86 -29.01 17.03
N LEU A 77 24.08 -28.64 15.76
CA LEU A 77 23.65 -29.41 14.58
C LEU A 77 24.64 -30.49 14.13
N GLY A 78 25.66 -30.80 14.95
CA GLY A 78 26.58 -31.92 14.70
C GLY A 78 27.52 -31.76 13.49
N SER A 79 27.46 -30.65 12.75
CA SER A 79 28.36 -30.35 11.63
C SER A 79 29.70 -29.79 12.12
N ASP A 80 30.82 -30.34 11.60
CA ASP A 80 32.16 -29.85 11.91
C ASP A 80 32.37 -28.41 11.41
N GLU A 81 31.81 -28.07 10.25
CA GLU A 81 31.87 -26.71 9.69
C GLU A 81 31.16 -25.70 10.60
N LEU A 82 29.98 -26.05 11.11
CA LEU A 82 29.17 -25.16 11.94
C LEU A 82 29.70 -25.03 13.37
N ARG A 83 30.56 -25.94 13.83
CA ARG A 83 31.10 -25.95 15.21
C ARG A 83 31.84 -24.65 15.54
N ALA A 84 32.57 -24.08 14.59
CA ALA A 84 33.32 -22.83 14.74
C ALA A 84 32.56 -21.58 14.28
N TYR A 85 31.40 -21.75 13.64
CA TYR A 85 30.59 -20.64 13.13
C TYR A 85 29.81 -19.96 14.27
N ARG A 86 29.76 -18.62 14.24
CA ARG A 86 29.14 -17.75 15.25
C ARG A 86 28.27 -16.72 14.54
N PRO A 87 27.01 -17.06 14.22
CA PRO A 87 26.10 -16.15 13.53
C PRO A 87 25.75 -14.90 14.36
N MET A 88 25.30 -13.84 13.68
CA MET A 88 24.85 -12.61 14.35
C MET A 88 23.70 -12.86 15.34
N GLY A 89 22.77 -13.77 15.02
CA GLY A 89 21.61 -14.08 15.84
C GLY A 89 21.97 -14.57 17.24
N ARG A 90 23.08 -15.31 17.35
CA ARG A 90 23.65 -15.74 18.63
C ARG A 90 24.04 -14.56 19.50
N ALA A 91 24.82 -13.62 18.96
CA ALA A 91 25.30 -12.45 19.70
C ALA A 91 24.13 -11.54 20.12
N VAL A 92 23.14 -11.36 19.24
CA VAL A 92 21.95 -10.57 19.51
C VAL A 92 21.08 -11.21 20.60
N LYS A 93 20.82 -12.53 20.54
CA LYS A 93 20.10 -13.25 21.60
C LYS A 93 20.83 -13.23 22.93
N ALA A 94 22.15 -13.37 22.92
CA ALA A 94 22.95 -13.28 24.14
C ALA A 94 22.87 -11.87 24.78
N ALA A 95 22.87 -10.81 23.96
CA ALA A 95 22.82 -9.43 24.45
C ALA A 95 21.43 -8.99 24.94
N LEU A 96 20.36 -9.42 24.28
CA LEU A 96 18.99 -8.96 24.57
C LEU A 96 18.17 -9.96 25.41
N GLY A 97 18.61 -11.21 25.47
CA GLY A 97 17.90 -12.30 26.13
C GLY A 97 16.91 -13.05 25.24
N PRO A 98 16.58 -14.31 25.56
CA PRO A 98 15.83 -15.23 24.69
C PRO A 98 14.35 -14.87 24.49
N ASN A 99 13.83 -13.91 25.26
CA ASN A 99 12.44 -13.46 25.19
C ASN A 99 12.27 -12.12 24.46
N GLN A 100 13.36 -11.43 24.14
CA GLN A 100 13.34 -10.17 23.39
C GLN A 100 13.59 -10.38 21.88
N VAL A 101 14.02 -11.58 21.49
CA VAL A 101 14.42 -11.90 20.12
C VAL A 101 13.70 -13.18 19.67
N TYR A 102 13.05 -13.10 18.52
CA TYR A 102 12.43 -14.24 17.84
C TYR A 102 13.11 -14.46 16.48
N ILE A 103 13.68 -15.65 16.27
CA ILE A 103 14.35 -16.07 15.03
C ILE A 103 13.38 -16.96 14.25
N MET A 104 13.02 -16.51 13.05
CA MET A 104 12.16 -17.26 12.14
C MET A 104 12.96 -17.68 10.90
N GLY A 105 13.01 -18.98 10.63
CA GLY A 105 13.58 -19.52 9.39
C GLY A 105 12.51 -19.78 8.34
N THR A 106 12.93 -20.04 7.11
CA THR A 106 12.07 -20.50 6.03
C THR A 106 12.49 -21.89 5.57
N LEU A 107 11.50 -22.70 5.19
CA LEU A 107 11.69 -24.04 4.62
C LEU A 107 10.96 -24.12 3.28
N ALA A 108 11.48 -24.89 2.34
CA ALA A 108 10.82 -25.15 1.06
C ALA A 108 10.63 -26.66 0.85
N GLY A 109 9.43 -27.05 0.40
CA GLY A 109 9.11 -28.45 0.09
C GLY A 109 9.38 -28.86 -1.36
N GLY A 110 9.61 -27.90 -2.25
CA GLY A 110 9.77 -28.14 -3.69
C GLY A 110 9.91 -26.85 -4.49
N GLY A 111 9.95 -26.98 -5.82
CA GLY A 111 10.12 -25.85 -6.73
C GLY A 111 11.58 -25.61 -7.12
N THR A 112 11.96 -24.37 -7.44
CA THR A 112 13.32 -24.01 -7.86
C THR A 112 13.83 -22.80 -7.08
N HIS A 113 15.13 -22.81 -6.79
CA HIS A 113 15.79 -21.79 -5.99
C HIS A 113 17.05 -21.26 -6.70
N GLY A 114 17.52 -20.08 -6.29
CA GLY A 114 18.77 -19.52 -6.81
C GLY A 114 18.74 -18.00 -6.88
N LEU A 115 19.91 -17.43 -7.17
CA LEU A 115 20.04 -16.02 -7.47
C LEU A 115 19.62 -15.77 -8.93
N VAL A 116 19.37 -14.51 -9.25
CA VAL A 116 19.05 -14.15 -10.63
C VAL A 116 20.26 -14.40 -11.51
N GLY A 117 20.07 -15.09 -12.63
CA GLY A 117 21.14 -15.46 -13.55
C GLY A 117 21.87 -16.75 -13.20
N THR A 118 21.45 -17.49 -12.17
CA THR A 118 21.93 -18.87 -11.94
C THR A 118 21.03 -19.89 -12.66
N GLY A 119 21.51 -21.13 -12.79
CA GLY A 119 20.75 -22.22 -13.44
C GLY A 119 19.53 -22.74 -12.69
N TRP A 120 19.03 -21.99 -11.69
CA TRP A 120 17.84 -22.27 -10.87
C TRP A 120 17.65 -23.75 -10.50
N PRO A 121 18.58 -24.33 -9.71
CA PRO A 121 18.46 -25.71 -9.26
C PRO A 121 17.11 -25.97 -8.56
N GLY A 122 16.62 -27.19 -8.72
CA GLY A 122 15.43 -27.66 -8.02
C GLY A 122 15.69 -27.77 -6.52
N VAL A 123 14.69 -27.43 -5.71
CA VAL A 123 14.70 -27.77 -4.29
C VAL A 123 14.76 -29.29 -4.16
N PRO A 124 15.76 -29.85 -3.44
CA PRO A 124 15.89 -31.29 -3.29
C PRO A 124 14.65 -31.91 -2.67
N THR A 125 14.25 -33.09 -3.15
CA THR A 125 13.15 -33.87 -2.55
C THR A 125 13.52 -34.23 -1.12
N PRO A 126 12.75 -33.80 -0.10
CA PRO A 126 13.08 -34.10 1.29
C PRO A 126 13.01 -35.61 1.57
N ALA A 127 14.03 -36.14 2.25
CA ALA A 127 14.04 -37.55 2.65
C ALA A 127 12.90 -37.87 3.64
N PRO A 128 12.32 -39.08 3.62
CA PRO A 128 11.32 -39.50 4.60
C PRO A 128 11.79 -39.29 6.05
N GLY A 129 10.89 -38.84 6.93
CA GLY A 129 11.20 -38.57 8.33
C GLY A 129 11.82 -37.20 8.62
N THR A 130 12.14 -36.42 7.59
CA THR A 130 12.56 -35.01 7.74
C THR A 130 11.36 -34.09 7.97
N LEU A 131 11.61 -32.90 8.53
CA LEU A 131 10.55 -31.95 8.85
C LEU A 131 9.77 -31.54 7.59
N GLU A 132 10.45 -31.24 6.50
CA GLU A 132 9.85 -30.84 5.22
C GLU A 132 9.04 -31.97 4.59
N ALA A 133 9.48 -33.23 4.69
CA ALA A 133 8.70 -34.39 4.24
C ALA A 133 7.38 -34.52 5.01
N ASN A 134 7.42 -34.33 6.33
CA ASN A 134 6.23 -34.36 7.18
C ASN A 134 5.27 -33.20 6.87
N LEU A 135 5.81 -32.00 6.62
CA LEU A 135 5.01 -30.82 6.29
C LEU A 135 4.38 -30.93 4.90
N LEU A 136 5.07 -31.53 3.93
CA LEU A 136 4.52 -31.81 2.60
C LEU A 136 3.29 -32.72 2.68
N ALA A 137 3.27 -33.70 3.58
CA ALA A 137 2.16 -34.62 3.77
C ALA A 137 0.86 -33.94 4.25
N LEU A 138 0.94 -32.75 4.86
CA LEU A 138 -0.22 -32.01 5.37
C LEU A 138 -1.11 -31.40 4.27
N ASN A 139 -0.64 -31.40 3.01
CA ASN A 139 -1.33 -30.82 1.85
C ASN A 139 -1.75 -29.35 2.00
N ALA A 140 -1.03 -28.59 2.83
CA ALA A 140 -1.19 -27.15 2.94
C ALA A 140 -0.20 -26.43 2.00
N PRO A 141 -0.58 -25.28 1.41
CA PRO A 141 0.33 -24.48 0.58
C PRO A 141 1.46 -23.84 1.40
N TYR A 142 1.19 -23.57 2.68
CA TYR A 142 2.16 -23.05 3.65
C TYR A 142 1.82 -23.57 5.05
N ALA A 143 2.82 -23.62 5.93
CA ALA A 143 2.64 -23.98 7.33
C ALA A 143 3.57 -23.16 8.22
N PHE A 144 3.11 -22.84 9.43
CA PHE A 144 3.96 -22.26 10.47
C PHE A 144 4.25 -23.33 11.52
N VAL A 145 5.53 -23.47 11.89
CA VAL A 145 6.00 -24.44 12.88
C VAL A 145 6.64 -23.69 14.04
N SER A 146 6.05 -23.77 15.23
CA SER A 146 6.62 -23.13 16.43
C SER A 146 7.52 -24.12 17.18
N LEU A 147 8.83 -24.03 16.98
CA LEU A 147 9.77 -24.93 17.67
C LEU A 147 9.96 -24.55 19.14
N LYS A 148 10.01 -23.24 19.42
CA LYS A 148 10.18 -22.70 20.78
C LYS A 148 9.07 -23.18 21.73
N HIS A 149 7.84 -23.33 21.23
CA HIS A 149 6.69 -23.75 22.04
C HIS A 149 6.39 -25.24 21.90
N ASP A 150 6.36 -25.77 20.66
CA ASP A 150 5.81 -27.10 20.40
C ASP A 150 6.86 -28.21 20.29
N ALA A 151 8.15 -27.87 20.13
CA ALA A 151 9.22 -28.85 19.92
C ALA A 151 10.56 -28.54 20.62
N PRO A 152 10.58 -28.05 21.88
CA PRO A 152 11.82 -27.76 22.58
C PRO A 152 12.67 -29.03 22.78
N GLY A 153 13.93 -28.99 22.35
CA GLY A 153 14.89 -30.09 22.48
C GLY A 153 14.64 -31.30 21.57
N LEU A 154 13.58 -31.27 20.75
CA LEU A 154 13.28 -32.35 19.82
C LEU A 154 14.35 -32.43 18.73
N GLN A 155 14.86 -33.64 18.48
CA GLN A 155 15.81 -33.90 17.40
C GLN A 155 15.06 -33.91 16.07
N LEU A 156 15.37 -32.95 15.22
CA LEU A 156 14.76 -32.79 13.91
C LEU A 156 15.86 -32.80 12.84
N THR A 157 15.56 -33.38 11.69
CA THR A 157 16.38 -33.23 10.48
C THR A 157 15.66 -32.29 9.53
N THR A 158 16.34 -31.21 9.13
CA THR A 158 15.80 -30.22 8.19
C THR A 158 16.86 -29.81 7.17
N TYR A 159 16.41 -29.23 6.06
CA TYR A 159 17.22 -28.73 4.94
C TYR A 159 17.38 -27.21 4.98
N ALA A 160 17.18 -26.59 6.14
CA ALA A 160 17.09 -25.13 6.27
C ALA A 160 18.38 -24.37 5.88
N PHE A 161 19.54 -25.04 5.91
CA PHE A 161 20.83 -24.45 5.53
C PHE A 161 21.28 -25.06 4.20
N ASP A 162 21.30 -24.24 3.15
CA ASP A 162 21.80 -24.58 1.81
C ASP A 162 21.25 -25.89 1.22
N TYR A 163 20.05 -26.29 1.63
CA TYR A 163 19.44 -27.56 1.26
C TYR A 163 20.32 -28.79 1.57
N GLN A 164 21.11 -28.72 2.63
CA GLN A 164 21.82 -29.86 3.20
C GLN A 164 21.08 -30.38 4.42
N PRO A 165 20.86 -31.71 4.54
CA PRO A 165 20.15 -32.28 5.68
C PRO A 165 21.02 -32.16 6.94
N LEU A 166 20.53 -31.39 7.92
CA LEU A 166 21.19 -31.21 9.21
C LEU A 166 20.26 -31.67 10.34
N ALA A 167 20.76 -32.58 11.15
CA ALA A 167 20.06 -33.14 12.30
C ALA A 167 20.50 -32.43 13.60
N GLY A 168 19.54 -32.12 14.46
CA GLY A 168 19.83 -31.57 15.78
C GLY A 168 18.61 -30.97 16.48
N PRO A 169 18.80 -30.37 17.67
CA PRO A 169 17.75 -29.69 18.39
C PRO A 169 17.47 -28.33 17.76
N TRP A 170 16.74 -28.30 16.64
CA TRP A 170 16.52 -27.07 15.86
C TRP A 170 15.86 -25.92 16.63
N SER A 171 15.15 -26.22 17.73
CA SER A 171 14.64 -25.21 18.67
C SER A 171 15.73 -24.35 19.36
N GLU A 172 16.99 -24.82 19.37
CA GLU A 172 18.13 -24.04 19.87
C GLU A 172 18.74 -23.12 18.81
N VAL A 173 18.43 -23.38 17.53
CA VAL A 173 18.94 -22.67 16.36
C VAL A 173 17.97 -21.59 15.92
N VAL A 174 16.67 -21.92 15.83
CA VAL A 174 15.58 -21.02 15.45
C VAL A 174 14.36 -21.22 16.37
N ASP A 175 13.53 -20.19 16.51
CA ASP A 175 12.31 -20.28 17.34
C ASP A 175 11.12 -20.85 16.56
N GLY A 176 11.12 -20.73 15.23
CA GLY A 176 10.11 -21.34 14.37
C GLY A 176 10.46 -21.27 12.89
N PHE A 177 9.68 -21.99 12.09
CA PHE A 177 9.81 -22.04 10.64
C PHE A 177 8.51 -21.59 9.95
N LEU A 178 8.66 -20.85 8.86
CA LEU A 178 7.65 -20.69 7.83
C LEU A 178 7.96 -21.64 6.68
N PHE A 179 7.13 -22.67 6.51
CA PHE A 179 7.23 -23.63 5.42
C PHE A 179 6.42 -23.19 4.22
N LEU A 180 7.04 -23.25 3.05
CA LEU A 180 6.45 -23.01 1.74
C LEU A 180 6.46 -24.33 0.97
N ARG A 181 5.29 -24.80 0.54
CA ARG A 181 5.20 -26.08 -0.19
C ARG A 181 6.02 -26.07 -1.48
N SER A 182 6.02 -24.95 -2.20
CA SER A 182 6.80 -24.74 -3.41
C SER A 182 7.33 -23.31 -3.43
N VAL A 183 8.54 -23.13 -3.96
CA VAL A 183 9.15 -21.82 -4.20
C VAL A 183 9.47 -21.64 -5.69
N GLU A 184 9.53 -20.39 -6.11
CA GLU A 184 9.91 -20.00 -7.47
C GLU A 184 11.09 -19.02 -7.41
N PRO A 185 11.94 -18.95 -8.46
CA PRO A 185 13.11 -18.10 -8.47
C PRO A 185 12.74 -16.62 -8.43
N PRO A 186 13.58 -15.76 -7.82
CA PRO A 186 13.31 -14.33 -7.77
C PRO A 186 13.26 -13.74 -9.18
N HIS A 187 12.22 -12.95 -9.47
CA HIS A 187 12.08 -12.23 -10.73
C HIS A 187 12.67 -10.83 -10.61
N LEU A 188 13.66 -10.49 -11.44
CA LEU A 188 14.09 -9.10 -11.57
C LEU A 188 12.98 -8.31 -12.26
N LEU A 189 12.60 -7.21 -11.62
CA LEU A 189 11.80 -6.18 -12.24
C LEU A 189 12.71 -5.30 -13.10
N ALA A 190 12.33 -5.01 -14.34
CA ALA A 190 13.09 -4.13 -15.23
C ALA A 190 13.32 -2.75 -14.58
N ALA A 191 14.43 -2.06 -14.86
CA ALA A 191 14.83 -0.82 -14.16
C ALA A 191 13.78 0.32 -14.18
N ASP A 192 12.92 0.39 -15.20
CA ASP A 192 11.77 1.33 -15.24
C ASP A 192 10.66 0.99 -14.21
N SER A 193 10.79 -0.15 -13.54
CA SER A 193 9.97 -0.62 -12.42
C SER A 193 10.56 -0.22 -11.07
N ALA A 194 11.63 0.57 -11.01
CA ALA A 194 12.17 1.10 -9.74
C ALA A 194 11.12 1.89 -8.94
N ALA A 195 10.14 2.50 -9.63
CA ALA A 195 8.95 3.11 -9.01
C ALA A 195 8.03 2.09 -8.31
N ALA A 196 8.02 0.84 -8.75
CA ALA A 196 7.24 -0.25 -8.14
C ALA A 196 7.96 -0.88 -6.93
N VAL A 197 9.30 -0.96 -6.94
CA VAL A 197 10.09 -1.48 -5.79
C VAL A 197 10.07 -0.51 -4.61
N ALA A 198 10.07 0.81 -4.87
CA ALA A 198 9.89 1.84 -3.85
C ALA A 198 8.48 1.84 -3.21
N ALA A 199 7.48 1.23 -3.88
CA ALA A 199 6.14 1.05 -3.33
C ALA A 199 6.04 -0.18 -2.41
N VAL A 200 6.84 -1.22 -2.65
CA VAL A 200 6.91 -2.44 -1.81
C VAL A 200 7.67 -2.19 -0.51
N ALA A 201 8.78 -1.44 -0.54
CA ALA A 201 9.53 -1.08 0.67
C ALA A 201 8.77 -0.14 1.63
N LYS A 202 7.69 0.52 1.17
CA LYS A 202 6.79 1.34 2.00
C LYS A 202 5.69 0.53 2.71
N GLY A 203 5.61 -0.79 2.48
CA GLY A 203 4.55 -1.66 2.98
C GLY A 203 4.80 -2.32 4.34
N ASP A 204 6.04 -2.45 4.79
CA ASP A 204 6.39 -3.40 5.87
C ASP A 204 6.55 -2.81 7.28
N SER A 205 6.12 -1.57 7.53
CA SER A 205 6.03 -1.03 8.90
C SER A 205 4.64 -1.19 9.55
N ALA A 206 3.66 -1.76 8.86
CA ALA A 206 2.36 -2.06 9.45
C ALA A 206 2.34 -3.49 10.01
N ALA A 207 2.81 -3.65 11.25
CA ALA A 207 2.34 -4.76 12.08
C ALA A 207 0.79 -4.68 12.14
N PRO A 208 0.06 -5.80 11.99
CA PRO A 208 -1.40 -5.77 11.97
C PRO A 208 -1.94 -5.21 13.29
N ALA A 209 -2.82 -4.22 13.17
CA ALA A 209 -3.60 -3.67 14.26
C ALA A 209 -4.61 -4.73 14.77
N ALA A 210 -4.13 -5.65 15.60
CA ALA A 210 -4.94 -6.58 16.36
C ALA A 210 -4.38 -6.75 17.78
N LEU A 211 -4.06 -5.63 18.46
CA LEU A 211 -3.66 -5.64 19.88
C LEU A 211 -4.23 -4.45 20.70
N ALA A 212 -5.23 -3.73 20.18
CA ALA A 212 -5.93 -2.69 20.92
C ALA A 212 -6.86 -3.32 21.99
N GLY A 213 -6.26 -3.70 23.12
CA GLY A 213 -6.99 -4.22 24.28
C GLY A 213 -6.12 -4.62 25.49
N LEU A 214 -4.80 -4.74 25.36
CA LEU A 214 -3.94 -5.15 26.48
C LEU A 214 -3.36 -3.94 27.21
N ARG A 215 -3.80 -3.75 28.46
CA ARG A 215 -3.18 -2.81 29.40
C ARG A 215 -1.76 -3.28 29.76
N PRO A 216 -0.84 -2.38 30.11
CA PRO A 216 0.51 -2.75 30.48
C PRO A 216 0.51 -3.40 31.87
N GLY A 217 0.92 -4.66 31.94
CA GLY A 217 1.18 -5.37 33.19
C GLY A 217 0.28 -6.60 33.41
N SER A 218 0.73 -7.75 32.90
CA SER A 218 0.51 -9.10 33.47
C SER A 218 1.01 -10.16 32.48
N LEU A 219 2.28 -10.56 32.63
CA LEU A 219 2.86 -11.72 31.95
C LEU A 219 2.64 -12.96 32.83
N ASN A 220 1.60 -13.76 32.51
CA ASN A 220 1.57 -15.24 32.57
C ASN A 220 0.13 -15.73 32.30
N PRO A 221 -0.04 -16.94 31.71
CA PRO A 221 -1.33 -17.44 31.27
C PRO A 221 -2.14 -17.96 32.46
N ALA A 222 -3.32 -17.39 32.71
CA ALA A 222 -4.33 -18.05 33.54
C ALA A 222 -5.12 -19.07 32.67
N PRO A 223 -5.29 -20.32 33.14
CA PRO A 223 -5.98 -21.35 32.40
C PRO A 223 -7.50 -21.10 32.41
N GLY A 224 -8.12 -21.26 31.23
CA GLY A 224 -9.57 -21.37 31.10
C GLY A 224 -10.31 -20.04 30.98
N ARG A 225 -10.58 -19.62 29.75
CA ARG A 225 -11.89 -19.13 29.31
C ARG A 225 -11.93 -19.17 27.78
N GLY A 226 -12.82 -20.01 27.27
CA GLY A 226 -12.82 -20.47 25.89
C GLY A 226 -13.27 -19.41 24.89
N THR A 227 -12.48 -19.29 23.82
CA THR A 227 -12.93 -18.99 22.46
C THR A 227 -12.03 -19.78 21.52
N ALA A 228 -12.63 -20.61 20.67
CA ALA A 228 -12.02 -21.74 19.99
C ALA A 228 -10.82 -21.40 19.09
N THR A 229 -9.64 -21.89 19.47
CA THR A 229 -8.60 -22.32 18.52
C THR A 229 -9.18 -23.50 17.73
N MET A 230 -9.25 -23.43 16.41
CA MET A 230 -9.58 -24.61 15.60
C MET A 230 -8.45 -25.65 15.70
N ARG A 231 -8.51 -26.49 16.74
CA ARG A 231 -8.11 -27.89 16.64
C ARG A 231 -9.20 -28.59 15.83
N ARG A 232 -8.87 -29.16 14.67
CA ARG A 232 -9.87 -29.86 13.86
C ARG A 232 -10.03 -31.31 14.34
N SER A 233 -11.17 -31.59 14.98
CA SER A 233 -11.92 -32.84 14.84
C SER A 233 -13.16 -32.56 13.95
N VAL A 234 -13.62 -33.56 13.19
CA VAL A 234 -14.58 -33.42 12.07
C VAL A 234 -16.04 -33.52 12.51
N ALA A 235 -16.93 -32.62 12.01
CA ALA A 235 -18.19 -32.93 11.25
C ALA A 235 -19.25 -31.79 11.20
N VAL A 236 -19.71 -31.53 9.96
CA VAL A 236 -21.02 -31.13 9.35
C VAL A 236 -21.81 -29.86 9.78
N ALA A 237 -22.47 -29.27 8.77
CA ALA A 237 -22.98 -27.91 8.58
C ALA A 237 -24.45 -27.64 9.01
N ASP A 238 -24.84 -26.35 9.02
CA ASP A 238 -26.23 -25.90 8.87
C ASP A 238 -26.37 -24.53 8.17
N VAL A 239 -27.50 -24.31 7.51
CA VAL A 239 -27.90 -23.30 6.51
C VAL A 239 -28.91 -22.31 7.10
N SER A 240 -28.68 -20.99 6.97
CA SER A 240 -29.76 -19.99 7.01
C SER A 240 -29.50 -18.84 6.00
N GLY A 241 -30.53 -18.53 5.21
CA GLY A 241 -30.47 -17.93 3.86
C GLY A 241 -30.20 -16.43 3.71
N VAL A 242 -29.35 -15.82 4.52
CA VAL A 242 -28.66 -14.57 4.15
C VAL A 242 -27.19 -14.79 4.36
N ARG A 243 -26.43 -14.86 3.27
CA ARG A 243 -25.01 -15.16 3.34
C ARG A 243 -24.20 -13.89 3.20
N THR A 244 -23.21 -13.75 4.06
CA THR A 244 -22.23 -12.67 3.94
C THR A 244 -21.14 -13.12 2.98
N VAL A 245 -21.10 -12.51 1.79
CA VAL A 245 -20.00 -12.73 0.84
C VAL A 245 -18.88 -11.77 1.21
N ARG A 246 -17.73 -12.34 1.55
CA ARG A 246 -16.49 -11.60 1.77
C ARG A 246 -15.61 -11.77 0.55
N GLY A 247 -14.83 -10.77 0.23
CA GLY A 247 -13.95 -10.83 -0.91
C GLY A 247 -12.87 -9.78 -0.86
N VAL A 248 -11.94 -9.90 -1.80
CA VAL A 248 -10.86 -8.94 -1.99
C VAL A 248 -10.78 -8.56 -3.46
N VAL A 249 -10.67 -7.26 -3.72
CA VAL A 249 -10.45 -6.70 -5.05
C VAL A 249 -8.97 -6.46 -5.22
N LEU A 250 -8.37 -7.10 -6.23
CA LEU A 250 -6.94 -7.02 -6.53
C LEU A 250 -6.71 -6.55 -7.96
N ASP A 251 -5.59 -5.90 -8.19
CA ASP A 251 -5.07 -5.58 -9.52
C ASP A 251 -4.71 -6.89 -10.24
N GLN A 252 -5.21 -7.12 -11.46
CA GLN A 252 -4.96 -8.35 -12.20
C GLN A 252 -3.47 -8.54 -12.55
N ARG A 253 -2.74 -7.46 -12.84
CA ARG A 253 -1.32 -7.47 -13.23
C ARG A 253 -0.42 -7.55 -12.00
N ARG A 254 -0.70 -6.76 -10.97
CA ARG A 254 0.18 -6.60 -9.79
C ARG A 254 -0.23 -7.45 -8.60
N ARG A 255 -1.45 -8.01 -8.60
CA ARG A 255 -2.07 -8.75 -7.49
C ARG A 255 -2.11 -7.96 -6.17
N GLN A 256 -1.98 -6.64 -6.25
CA GLN A 256 -2.09 -5.73 -5.11
C GLN A 256 -3.55 -5.39 -4.83
N PRO A 257 -3.93 -5.14 -3.56
CA PRO A 257 -5.26 -4.66 -3.26
C PRO A 257 -5.62 -3.38 -4.00
N VAL A 258 -6.84 -3.35 -4.52
CA VAL A 258 -7.42 -2.16 -5.12
C VAL A 258 -8.30 -1.50 -4.05
N PRO A 259 -7.78 -0.49 -3.34
CA PRO A 259 -8.50 0.12 -2.24
C PRO A 259 -9.73 0.86 -2.75
N TYR A 260 -10.77 0.90 -1.91
CA TYR A 260 -11.97 1.70 -2.16
C TYR A 260 -12.71 1.34 -3.46
N ALA A 261 -12.48 0.14 -3.97
CA ALA A 261 -13.23 -0.40 -5.10
C ALA A 261 -14.72 -0.51 -4.73
N SER A 262 -15.58 0.03 -5.58
CA SER A 262 -17.02 -0.06 -5.41
C SER A 262 -17.49 -1.44 -5.84
N VAL A 263 -18.19 -2.16 -4.96
CA VAL A 263 -18.78 -3.49 -5.19
C VAL A 263 -20.29 -3.39 -5.13
N GLN A 264 -20.97 -3.48 -6.27
CA GLN A 264 -22.42 -3.26 -6.37
C GLN A 264 -23.14 -4.47 -6.95
N LEU A 265 -24.40 -4.69 -6.55
CA LEU A 265 -25.30 -5.61 -7.24
C LEU A 265 -25.67 -4.99 -8.59
N ALA A 266 -25.50 -5.73 -9.68
CA ALA A 266 -25.81 -5.24 -11.02
C ALA A 266 -27.30 -4.82 -11.10
N GLY A 267 -27.54 -3.53 -11.35
CA GLY A 267 -28.89 -2.98 -11.58
C GLY A 267 -29.75 -2.67 -10.36
N GLN A 268 -29.29 -2.92 -9.12
CA GLN A 268 -30.14 -2.78 -7.91
C GLN A 268 -29.73 -1.69 -6.92
N GLY A 269 -28.64 -0.95 -7.15
CA GLY A 269 -28.23 0.19 -6.31
C GLY A 269 -27.82 -0.15 -4.87
N ARG A 270 -27.79 -1.44 -4.52
CA ARG A 270 -27.24 -1.99 -3.27
C ARG A 270 -25.78 -2.41 -3.51
N GLY A 271 -24.90 -2.11 -2.56
CA GLY A 271 -23.48 -2.40 -2.69
C GLY A 271 -22.69 -1.98 -1.46
N THR A 272 -21.40 -2.26 -1.47
CA THR A 272 -20.43 -1.88 -0.44
C THR A 272 -19.18 -1.30 -1.11
N VAL A 273 -18.30 -0.70 -0.33
CA VAL A 273 -17.00 -0.20 -0.79
C VAL A 273 -15.92 -1.02 -0.11
N ALA A 274 -14.92 -1.44 -0.88
CA ALA A 274 -13.78 -2.16 -0.35
C ALA A 274 -12.91 -1.25 0.54
N ASP A 275 -12.29 -1.80 1.58
CA ASP A 275 -11.41 -1.07 2.46
C ASP A 275 -10.04 -0.73 1.80
N ALA A 276 -9.13 -0.15 2.57
CA ALA A 276 -7.78 0.19 2.12
C ALA A 276 -6.94 -1.04 1.71
N GLN A 277 -7.33 -2.24 2.13
CA GLN A 277 -6.73 -3.51 1.76
C GLN A 277 -7.57 -4.24 0.70
N GLY A 278 -8.45 -3.52 0.00
CA GLY A 278 -9.28 -4.04 -1.08
C GLY A 278 -10.32 -5.06 -0.62
N ARG A 279 -10.52 -5.27 0.68
CA ARG A 279 -11.47 -6.25 1.20
C ARG A 279 -12.86 -5.64 1.31
N PHE A 280 -13.87 -6.45 1.02
CA PHE A 280 -15.27 -6.06 1.14
C PHE A 280 -16.09 -7.18 1.77
N SER A 281 -17.21 -6.80 2.36
CA SER A 281 -18.19 -7.71 2.94
C SER A 281 -19.59 -7.24 2.58
N LEU A 282 -20.39 -8.13 1.99
CA LEU A 282 -21.71 -7.80 1.47
C LEU A 282 -22.69 -8.95 1.74
N ALA A 283 -23.80 -8.64 2.43
CA ALA A 283 -24.86 -9.59 2.68
C ALA A 283 -25.73 -9.78 1.43
N LEU A 284 -25.81 -11.02 0.93
CA LEU A 284 -26.56 -11.38 -0.27
C LEU A 284 -27.60 -12.48 0.04
N PRO A 285 -28.80 -12.42 -0.55
CA PRO A 285 -29.85 -13.43 -0.38
C PRO A 285 -29.60 -14.71 -1.22
N GLY A 286 -28.53 -14.76 -2.02
CA GLY A 286 -28.17 -15.90 -2.86
C GLY A 286 -27.06 -15.57 -3.87
N PRO A 287 -26.75 -16.46 -4.83
CA PRO A 287 -25.89 -16.16 -5.96
C PRO A 287 -26.43 -14.99 -6.80
N THR A 288 -25.69 -13.91 -6.83
CA THR A 288 -26.02 -12.67 -7.53
C THR A 288 -24.79 -12.11 -8.22
N ASP A 289 -24.98 -11.47 -9.37
CA ASP A 289 -23.91 -10.84 -10.13
C ASP A 289 -23.50 -9.51 -9.48
N LEU A 290 -22.20 -9.39 -9.25
CA LEU A 290 -21.55 -8.23 -8.66
C LEU A 290 -20.78 -7.48 -9.74
N GLN A 291 -20.93 -6.16 -9.76
CA GLN A 291 -20.16 -5.24 -10.57
C GLN A 291 -19.13 -4.55 -9.67
N ILE A 292 -17.84 -4.70 -10.00
CA ILE A 292 -16.73 -4.13 -9.27
C ILE A 292 -16.04 -3.09 -10.14
N SER A 293 -15.82 -1.90 -9.58
CA SER A 293 -15.17 -0.80 -10.28
C SER A 293 -14.21 -0.04 -9.38
N SER A 294 -13.07 0.36 -9.94
CA SER A 294 -12.11 1.25 -9.27
C SER A 294 -11.35 2.10 -10.29
N LEU A 295 -10.93 3.29 -9.86
CA LEU A 295 -10.18 4.22 -10.69
C LEU A 295 -8.82 3.63 -11.07
N GLY A 296 -8.44 3.78 -12.34
CA GLY A 296 -7.27 3.12 -12.94
C GLY A 296 -7.54 1.73 -13.50
N TYR A 297 -8.76 1.19 -13.36
CA TYR A 297 -9.10 -0.18 -13.78
C TYR A 297 -10.34 -0.27 -14.68
N GLU A 298 -10.45 -1.37 -15.41
CA GLU A 298 -11.65 -1.78 -16.13
C GLU A 298 -12.72 -2.29 -15.16
N VAL A 299 -14.00 -2.21 -15.54
CA VAL A 299 -15.09 -2.70 -14.69
C VAL A 299 -15.26 -4.19 -14.88
N ALA A 300 -15.14 -4.96 -13.79
CA ALA A 300 -15.35 -6.39 -13.79
C ALA A 300 -16.78 -6.72 -13.35
N THR A 301 -17.40 -7.70 -14.00
CA THR A 301 -18.65 -8.31 -13.55
C THR A 301 -18.37 -9.76 -13.16
N VAL A 302 -18.67 -10.14 -11.93
CA VAL A 302 -18.35 -11.46 -11.38
C VAL A 302 -19.55 -12.02 -10.61
N GLN A 303 -19.76 -13.34 -10.69
CA GLN A 303 -20.83 -13.99 -9.94
C GLN A 303 -20.39 -14.27 -8.50
N SER A 304 -21.25 -14.00 -7.52
CA SER A 304 -20.91 -14.31 -6.12
C SER A 304 -20.88 -15.83 -5.84
N PRO A 305 -19.90 -16.31 -5.05
CA PRO A 305 -19.63 -17.73 -4.85
C PRO A 305 -20.78 -18.45 -4.15
N ARG A 306 -21.05 -19.72 -4.49
CA ARG A 306 -22.22 -20.45 -3.95
C ARG A 306 -22.13 -20.79 -2.45
N GLY A 307 -20.92 -20.85 -1.89
CA GLY A 307 -20.63 -21.15 -0.47
C GLY A 307 -20.01 -19.99 0.33
N SER A 308 -19.29 -20.29 1.41
CA SER A 308 -18.60 -19.33 2.29
C SER A 308 -17.18 -18.95 1.81
N GLU A 309 -16.89 -19.17 0.54
CA GLU A 309 -15.59 -18.91 -0.07
C GLU A 309 -15.35 -17.40 -0.24
N GLU A 310 -14.10 -16.98 -0.05
CA GLU A 310 -13.72 -15.58 -0.22
C GLU A 310 -13.59 -15.25 -1.72
N LEU A 311 -14.41 -14.30 -2.19
CA LEU A 311 -14.45 -13.91 -3.59
C LEU A 311 -13.25 -13.01 -3.93
N THR A 312 -12.30 -13.54 -4.70
CA THR A 312 -11.21 -12.72 -5.25
C THR A 312 -11.63 -12.14 -6.60
N VAL A 313 -11.64 -10.82 -6.70
CA VAL A 313 -11.97 -10.09 -7.93
C VAL A 313 -10.71 -9.45 -8.48
N LEU A 314 -10.32 -9.83 -9.69
CA LEU A 314 -9.17 -9.25 -10.37
C LEU A 314 -9.64 -8.15 -11.31
N LEU A 315 -9.19 -6.93 -11.07
CA LEU A 315 -9.44 -5.79 -11.94
C LEU A 315 -8.27 -5.59 -12.89
N THR A 316 -8.54 -5.62 -14.19
CA THR A 316 -7.57 -5.26 -15.21
C THR A 316 -7.20 -3.79 -15.08
N PRO A 317 -5.91 -3.42 -14.90
CA PRO A 317 -5.49 -2.03 -15.01
C PRO A 317 -5.87 -1.50 -16.38
N ALA A 318 -6.64 -0.41 -16.42
CA ALA A 318 -6.95 0.28 -17.64
C ALA A 318 -5.68 0.99 -18.12
N SER A 319 -5.02 0.44 -19.14
CA SER A 319 -3.98 1.16 -19.86
C SER A 319 -4.64 2.29 -20.62
N TYR A 320 -4.40 3.53 -20.21
CA TYR A 320 -4.73 4.71 -21.03
C TYR A 320 -3.73 4.85 -22.18
N ALA A 321 -3.55 3.79 -22.96
CA ALA A 321 -3.12 3.96 -24.35
C ALA A 321 -4.37 4.35 -25.13
N LEU A 322 -4.33 5.51 -25.78
CA LEU A 322 -5.35 5.84 -26.78
C LEU A 322 -5.08 4.98 -28.02
N GLU A 323 -5.47 3.70 -27.96
CA GLU A 323 -5.61 2.90 -29.18
C GLU A 323 -6.83 3.38 -29.96
N GLU A 324 -6.60 3.57 -31.26
CA GLU A 324 -7.58 3.90 -32.27
C GLU A 324 -8.49 2.68 -32.51
N VAL A 325 -9.81 2.83 -32.32
CA VAL A 325 -10.77 1.77 -32.65
C VAL A 325 -11.86 2.31 -33.56
N ARG A 326 -12.05 1.56 -34.64
CA ARG A 326 -12.99 1.77 -35.74
C ARG A 326 -14.43 1.86 -35.24
N VAL A 327 -15.12 2.87 -35.73
CA VAL A 327 -16.51 3.20 -35.40
C VAL A 327 -17.47 2.22 -36.09
N ALA A 328 -18.32 1.54 -35.32
CA ALA A 328 -19.54 0.93 -35.86
C ALA A 328 -20.71 1.94 -35.78
N SER A 329 -21.10 2.43 -36.97
CA SER A 329 -22.49 2.57 -37.43
C SER A 329 -23.52 3.26 -36.54
N THR A 330 -23.34 4.56 -36.25
CA THR A 330 -24.35 5.66 -36.16
C THR A 330 -23.69 6.79 -35.39
N ARG A 331 -23.48 7.97 -36.00
CA ARG A 331 -22.62 9.07 -35.48
C ARG A 331 -22.77 9.28 -33.96
N PRO A 332 -21.89 8.70 -33.12
CA PRO A 332 -21.99 8.84 -31.67
C PRO A 332 -21.56 10.26 -31.31
N LEU A 333 -22.15 10.83 -30.25
CA LEU A 333 -21.65 12.08 -29.67
C LEU A 333 -20.20 11.88 -29.25
N SER A 334 -19.31 12.76 -29.71
CA SER A 334 -17.93 12.80 -29.25
C SER A 334 -17.84 13.16 -27.77
N ALA A 335 -16.76 12.78 -27.11
CA ALA A 335 -16.51 13.13 -25.70
C ALA A 335 -16.56 14.66 -25.48
N ALA A 336 -16.06 15.43 -26.44
CA ALA A 336 -16.11 16.89 -26.42
C ALA A 336 -17.55 17.41 -26.47
N GLU A 337 -18.41 16.85 -27.31
CA GLU A 337 -19.83 17.23 -27.39
C GLU A 337 -20.59 16.87 -26.12
N VAL A 338 -20.32 15.69 -25.53
CA VAL A 338 -20.92 15.30 -24.25
C VAL A 338 -20.51 16.29 -23.16
N LEU A 339 -19.22 16.60 -23.03
CA LEU A 339 -18.73 17.56 -22.03
C LEU A 339 -19.30 18.98 -22.27
N GLN A 340 -19.41 19.44 -23.52
CA GLN A 340 -20.04 20.72 -23.83
C GLN A 340 -21.51 20.76 -23.39
N ARG A 341 -22.26 19.67 -23.59
CA ARG A 341 -23.65 19.56 -23.12
C ARG A 341 -23.75 19.54 -21.60
N VAL A 342 -22.83 18.85 -20.92
CA VAL A 342 -22.69 18.92 -19.45
C VAL A 342 -22.52 20.36 -19.03
N VAL A 343 -21.49 21.06 -19.54
CA VAL A 343 -21.18 22.46 -19.18
C VAL A 343 -22.37 23.39 -19.43
N LYS A 344 -23.06 23.22 -20.56
CA LYS A 344 -24.25 24.01 -20.89
C LYS A 344 -25.40 23.80 -19.91
N ARG A 345 -25.54 22.58 -19.36
CA ARG A 345 -26.61 22.23 -18.42
C ARG A 345 -26.26 22.43 -16.94
N ILE A 346 -25.03 22.81 -16.60
CA ILE A 346 -24.64 23.06 -15.21
C ILE A 346 -25.62 24.02 -14.49
N PRO A 347 -26.00 25.18 -15.06
CA PRO A 347 -26.90 26.12 -14.40
C PRO A 347 -28.31 25.57 -14.13
N GLN A 348 -28.75 24.55 -14.86
CA GLN A 348 -30.06 23.90 -14.70
C GLN A 348 -30.00 22.61 -13.87
N ASN A 349 -28.90 21.87 -13.93
CA ASN A 349 -28.78 20.58 -13.27
C ASN A 349 -28.33 20.73 -11.81
N TYR A 350 -27.38 21.63 -11.50
CA TYR A 350 -26.78 21.68 -10.17
C TYR A 350 -27.36 22.83 -9.36
N GLU A 351 -27.33 22.68 -8.04
CA GLU A 351 -27.67 23.75 -7.12
C GLU A 351 -26.80 24.97 -7.43
N GLN A 352 -27.37 26.16 -7.34
CA GLN A 352 -26.69 27.44 -7.59
C GLN A 352 -26.69 28.32 -6.34
N GLN A 353 -27.59 28.04 -5.38
CA GLN A 353 -27.68 28.72 -4.10
C GLN A 353 -26.67 28.14 -3.09
N ASP A 354 -26.70 28.72 -1.90
CA ASP A 354 -25.99 28.22 -0.72
C ASP A 354 -26.39 26.78 -0.43
N TYR A 355 -25.41 25.91 -0.23
CA TYR A 355 -25.67 24.55 0.21
C TYR A 355 -24.56 24.00 1.11
N ALA A 356 -24.88 22.91 1.81
CA ALA A 356 -23.94 22.22 2.66
C ALA A 356 -23.58 20.85 2.07
N ALA A 357 -22.30 20.50 2.10
CA ALA A 357 -21.76 19.20 1.74
C ALA A 357 -21.03 18.59 2.94
N GLU A 358 -20.96 17.26 3.00
CA GLU A 358 -20.08 16.54 3.91
C GLU A 358 -18.83 16.12 3.13
N VAL A 359 -17.67 16.29 3.74
CA VAL A 359 -16.39 16.03 3.08
C VAL A 359 -15.53 15.16 3.98
N TYR A 360 -14.97 14.13 3.36
CA TYR A 360 -13.95 13.28 3.95
C TYR A 360 -12.58 13.62 3.33
N THR A 361 -11.58 13.80 4.18
CA THR A 361 -10.20 13.99 3.76
C THR A 361 -9.30 13.01 4.49
N TYR A 362 -8.44 12.35 3.72
CA TYR A 362 -7.36 11.51 4.23
C TYR A 362 -6.04 12.09 3.74
N ARG A 363 -5.14 12.40 4.67
CA ARG A 363 -3.83 12.99 4.36
C ARG A 363 -2.73 12.14 4.97
N ARG A 364 -1.76 11.79 4.14
CA ARG A 364 -0.56 11.06 4.55
C ARG A 364 0.69 11.80 4.07
N LEU A 365 1.61 12.08 5.00
CA LEU A 365 2.91 12.67 4.74
C LEU A 365 3.99 11.75 5.32
N SER A 366 4.94 11.36 4.48
CA SER A 366 6.06 10.50 4.88
C SER A 366 7.38 11.07 4.38
N SER A 367 8.43 10.91 5.18
CA SER A 367 9.80 11.26 4.81
C SER A 367 10.60 9.95 4.77
N PHE A 368 10.98 9.51 3.58
CA PHE A 368 11.58 8.19 3.33
C PHE A 368 10.72 7.04 3.88
N ASP A 369 11.12 6.47 5.00
CA ASP A 369 10.50 5.37 5.75
C ASP A 369 9.67 5.86 6.95
N THR A 370 9.82 7.12 7.33
CA THR A 370 9.21 7.69 8.52
C THR A 370 7.86 8.32 8.17
N LEU A 371 6.77 7.77 8.72
CA LEU A 371 5.45 8.40 8.67
C LEU A 371 5.45 9.64 9.57
N ARG A 372 5.31 10.83 8.97
CA ARG A 372 5.36 12.11 9.67
C ARG A 372 3.98 12.57 10.12
N LEU A 373 2.99 12.41 9.27
CA LEU A 373 1.62 12.80 9.55
C LEU A 373 0.67 11.86 8.83
N GLU A 374 -0.32 11.36 9.55
CA GLU A 374 -1.47 10.67 8.98
C GLU A 374 -2.73 11.16 9.70
N THR A 375 -3.67 11.70 8.92
CA THR A 375 -4.89 12.28 9.48
C THR A 375 -6.09 11.96 8.61
N GLU A 376 -7.18 11.62 9.27
CA GLU A 376 -8.53 11.54 8.72
C GLU A 376 -9.36 12.69 9.28
N THR A 377 -10.05 13.42 8.41
CA THR A 377 -10.97 14.47 8.85
C THR A 377 -12.27 14.34 8.10
N VAL A 378 -13.36 14.24 8.85
CA VAL A 378 -14.73 14.39 8.39
C VAL A 378 -15.23 15.74 8.85
N GLY A 379 -15.87 16.47 7.96
CA GLY A 379 -16.52 17.71 8.36
C GLY A 379 -17.53 18.20 7.37
N ARG A 380 -18.20 19.27 7.78
CA ARG A 380 -19.26 19.90 7.01
C ARG A 380 -18.74 21.16 6.36
N LEU A 381 -19.14 21.34 5.12
CA LEU A 381 -18.68 22.39 4.25
C LEU A 381 -19.88 23.21 3.79
N ARG A 382 -19.85 24.53 3.99
CA ARG A 382 -20.84 25.46 3.42
C ARG A 382 -20.25 26.08 2.17
N VAL A 383 -20.91 25.85 1.04
CA VAL A 383 -20.59 26.46 -0.26
C VAL A 383 -21.52 27.65 -0.47
N PRO A 384 -21.01 28.89 -0.59
CA PRO A 384 -21.85 30.04 -0.88
C PRO A 384 -22.38 30.02 -2.33
N ALA A 385 -23.50 30.70 -2.54
CA ALA A 385 -24.06 30.95 -3.87
C ALA A 385 -23.05 31.67 -4.75
N GLY A 386 -22.99 31.29 -6.03
CA GLY A 386 -22.04 31.91 -6.98
C GLY A 386 -20.57 31.53 -6.81
N TYR A 387 -20.20 30.70 -5.82
CA TYR A 387 -18.83 30.23 -5.63
C TYR A 387 -18.30 29.45 -6.84
N ARG A 388 -17.20 29.93 -7.42
CA ARG A 388 -16.60 29.38 -8.66
C ARG A 388 -15.08 29.24 -8.60
N HIS A 389 -14.40 30.04 -7.80
CA HIS A 389 -12.95 30.02 -7.70
C HIS A 389 -12.54 29.42 -6.36
N PHE A 390 -11.94 28.22 -6.39
CA PHE A 390 -11.49 27.54 -5.17
C PHE A 390 -10.44 28.36 -4.38
N THR A 391 -9.81 29.34 -5.02
CA THR A 391 -8.85 30.31 -4.46
C THR A 391 -9.48 31.64 -4.03
N GLN A 392 -10.83 31.74 -3.95
CA GLN A 392 -11.55 32.97 -3.58
C GLN A 392 -11.36 34.14 -4.58
N GLY A 393 -11.12 33.84 -5.86
CA GLY A 393 -11.08 34.83 -6.93
C GLY A 393 -9.85 35.74 -6.91
N PHE A 394 -9.95 36.92 -7.54
CA PHE A 394 -8.85 37.88 -7.63
C PHE A 394 -8.54 38.47 -6.24
N MET A 395 -7.28 38.31 -5.79
CA MET A 395 -6.80 38.72 -4.46
C MET A 395 -7.57 38.12 -3.26
N GLY A 396 -8.33 37.04 -3.46
CA GLY A 396 -9.08 36.39 -2.37
C GLY A 396 -10.32 37.15 -1.90
N LEU A 397 -10.92 37.97 -2.75
CA LEU A 397 -12.04 38.85 -2.40
C LEU A 397 -13.43 38.21 -2.52
N GLU A 398 -13.55 36.98 -3.05
CA GLU A 398 -14.82 36.27 -3.14
C GLU A 398 -15.16 35.53 -1.85
N ASP A 399 -16.45 35.46 -1.51
CA ASP A 399 -16.93 34.69 -0.37
C ASP A 399 -16.42 33.25 -0.43
N GLY A 400 -15.68 32.88 0.62
CA GLY A 400 -15.06 31.58 0.72
C GLY A 400 -16.00 30.48 1.16
N VAL A 401 -15.62 29.26 0.81
CA VAL A 401 -16.15 28.07 1.45
C VAL A 401 -15.77 28.06 2.93
N SER A 402 -16.74 27.83 3.81
CA SER A 402 -16.47 27.64 5.24
C SER A 402 -16.52 26.16 5.61
N PHE A 403 -15.51 25.71 6.34
CA PHE A 403 -15.37 24.32 6.77
C PHE A 403 -15.49 24.23 8.29
N GLN A 404 -16.38 23.36 8.74
CA GLN A 404 -16.55 23.01 10.15
C GLN A 404 -16.11 21.54 10.32
N PRO A 405 -14.93 21.29 10.91
CA PRO A 405 -14.51 19.93 11.20
C PRO A 405 -15.44 19.34 12.25
N GLU A 406 -16.02 18.17 11.96
CA GLU A 406 -16.87 17.44 12.92
C GLU A 406 -16.03 16.43 13.69
N GLN A 407 -15.18 15.70 12.98
CA GLN A 407 -14.25 14.72 13.56
C GLN A 407 -12.89 14.81 12.86
N ARG A 408 -11.83 14.88 13.64
CA ARG A 408 -10.45 14.79 13.16
C ARG A 408 -9.72 13.71 13.94
N HIS A 409 -9.31 12.65 13.27
CA HIS A 409 -8.50 11.59 13.83
C HIS A 409 -7.06 11.76 13.34
N VAL A 410 -6.15 12.02 14.28
CA VAL A 410 -4.71 11.97 14.02
C VAL A 410 -4.25 10.54 14.27
N LEU A 411 -3.99 9.80 13.19
CA LEU A 411 -3.57 8.41 13.25
C LEU A 411 -2.09 8.30 13.63
N THR A 412 -1.25 9.25 13.17
CA THR A 412 0.17 9.35 13.55
C THR A 412 0.66 10.79 13.34
N GLU A 413 1.44 11.32 14.29
CA GLU A 413 2.14 12.60 14.15
C GLU A 413 3.54 12.50 14.78
N GLN A 414 4.58 12.72 13.98
CA GLN A 414 5.98 12.66 14.41
C GLN A 414 6.77 13.90 13.99
N GLY A 415 7.30 14.62 14.99
CA GLY A 415 8.21 15.75 14.82
C GLY A 415 7.51 17.08 14.61
N GLY A 416 7.13 17.73 15.73
CA GLY A 416 6.56 19.08 15.76
C GLY A 416 5.18 19.21 15.10
N VAL A 417 4.48 20.32 15.37
CA VAL A 417 3.18 20.60 14.76
C VAL A 417 3.37 20.85 13.26
N VAL A 418 2.74 20.03 12.42
CA VAL A 418 2.61 20.31 10.99
C VAL A 418 1.58 21.44 10.80
N SER A 419 2.02 22.68 11.01
CA SER A 419 1.21 23.90 10.87
C SER A 419 0.71 24.11 9.43
N TRP A 420 -0.34 24.91 9.22
CA TRP A 420 -0.75 25.39 7.89
C TRP A 420 0.34 26.26 7.22
N LEU A 421 1.24 26.85 8.02
CA LEU A 421 2.46 27.52 7.57
C LEU A 421 3.62 26.53 7.36
N SER A 422 3.49 25.29 7.84
CA SER A 422 4.46 24.25 7.52
C SER A 422 4.25 23.80 6.07
N VAL A 423 5.36 23.79 5.36
CA VAL A 423 5.51 23.63 3.91
C VAL A 423 4.63 22.55 3.27
N PRO A 424 4.36 21.35 3.86
CA PRO A 424 3.44 20.39 3.24
C PRO A 424 2.06 20.99 2.89
N ALA A 425 1.55 21.97 3.65
CA ALA A 425 0.26 22.61 3.40
C ALA A 425 0.26 23.62 2.23
N LEU A 426 1.41 24.25 1.94
CA LEU A 426 1.56 25.15 0.78
C LEU A 426 1.63 24.39 -0.55
N TYR A 427 2.15 23.15 -0.55
CA TYR A 427 2.34 22.35 -1.77
C TYR A 427 1.25 21.31 -2.02
N THR A 428 0.55 20.85 -0.98
CA THR A 428 -0.75 20.17 -1.15
C THR A 428 -1.87 21.16 -1.53
N GLY A 429 -1.56 22.35 -2.04
CA GLY A 429 -2.49 23.32 -2.60
C GLY A 429 -2.97 22.94 -4.01
N THR A 430 -3.08 21.65 -4.30
CA THR A 430 -3.73 21.20 -5.52
C THR A 430 -5.22 21.50 -5.39
N GLN A 431 -5.88 21.79 -6.51
CA GLN A 431 -7.33 21.96 -6.47
C GLN A 431 -7.99 20.72 -5.86
N GLY A 432 -7.52 19.50 -6.16
CA GLY A 432 -8.12 18.27 -5.65
C GLY A 432 -8.07 18.07 -4.13
N SER A 433 -7.18 18.75 -3.42
CA SER A 433 -6.98 18.64 -1.97
C SER A 433 -7.56 19.82 -1.20
N ALA A 434 -7.90 20.89 -1.91
CA ALA A 434 -8.56 22.04 -1.32
C ALA A 434 -10.03 21.70 -1.05
N LEU A 435 -10.45 21.78 0.22
CA LEU A 435 -11.85 21.63 0.61
C LEU A 435 -12.76 22.59 -0.17
N SER A 436 -12.25 23.77 -0.51
CA SER A 436 -12.94 24.73 -1.38
C SER A 436 -13.27 24.18 -2.77
N ALA A 437 -12.57 23.16 -3.26
CA ALA A 437 -12.84 22.55 -4.55
C ALA A 437 -13.74 21.29 -4.49
N ALA A 438 -14.34 20.98 -3.33
CA ALA A 438 -15.17 19.79 -3.13
C ALA A 438 -16.32 19.63 -4.16
N ASP A 439 -16.71 20.72 -4.83
CA ASP A 439 -17.59 20.71 -6.00
C ASP A 439 -16.79 21.00 -7.29
N PRO A 440 -16.24 19.96 -7.95
CA PRO A 440 -15.47 20.12 -9.18
C PRO A 440 -16.32 20.60 -10.35
N VAL A 441 -17.63 20.33 -10.39
CA VAL A 441 -18.51 20.85 -11.46
C VAL A 441 -18.56 22.39 -11.42
N ARG A 442 -18.47 22.98 -10.23
CA ARG A 442 -18.38 24.43 -10.06
C ARG A 442 -16.97 24.99 -10.24
N THR A 443 -15.96 24.29 -9.75
CA THR A 443 -14.63 24.87 -9.56
C THR A 443 -13.59 24.40 -10.59
N SER A 444 -13.75 23.23 -11.20
CA SER A 444 -12.71 22.62 -12.03
C SER A 444 -12.62 23.27 -13.42
N PRO A 445 -11.40 23.56 -13.92
CA PRO A 445 -11.20 24.03 -15.30
C PRO A 445 -11.75 23.09 -16.38
N LEU A 446 -11.95 21.80 -16.05
CA LEU A 446 -12.56 20.79 -16.93
C LEU A 446 -13.97 21.18 -17.38
N PHE A 447 -14.72 21.87 -16.52
CA PHE A 447 -16.08 22.33 -16.84
C PHE A 447 -16.12 23.77 -17.36
N GLY A 448 -14.95 24.34 -17.70
CA GLY A 448 -14.85 25.65 -18.31
C GLY A 448 -15.16 25.65 -19.82
N ARG A 449 -15.58 26.80 -20.35
CA ARG A 449 -15.91 26.98 -21.79
C ARG A 449 -14.80 26.58 -22.77
N ARG A 450 -13.53 26.58 -22.33
CA ARG A 450 -12.35 26.26 -23.15
C ARG A 450 -11.80 24.85 -22.92
N ALA A 451 -12.53 23.97 -22.22
CA ALA A 451 -12.05 22.63 -21.87
C ALA A 451 -11.58 21.82 -23.08
N GLY A 452 -12.31 21.85 -24.21
CA GLY A 452 -11.93 21.12 -25.43
C GLY A 452 -10.55 21.48 -26.02
N ARG A 453 -9.99 22.66 -25.69
CA ARG A 453 -8.63 23.06 -26.09
C ARG A 453 -7.55 22.65 -25.09
N ARG A 454 -7.92 22.47 -23.82
CA ARG A 454 -6.98 22.25 -22.71
C ARG A 454 -6.86 20.78 -22.31
N PHE A 455 -7.86 19.98 -22.66
CA PHE A 455 -7.93 18.57 -22.30
C PHE A 455 -7.90 17.69 -23.54
N VAL A 456 -7.27 16.53 -23.38
CA VAL A 456 -7.54 15.35 -24.20
C VAL A 456 -8.77 14.68 -23.58
N LEU A 457 -9.77 14.39 -24.39
CA LEU A 457 -11.05 13.81 -23.94
C LEU A 457 -11.31 12.54 -24.74
N LYS A 458 -11.70 11.47 -24.05
CA LYS A 458 -12.11 10.20 -24.67
C LYS A 458 -13.47 9.79 -24.13
N LEU A 459 -14.31 9.23 -25.02
CA LEU A 459 -15.52 8.53 -24.61
C LEU A 459 -15.12 7.06 -24.49
N ASP A 460 -14.93 6.59 -23.26
CA ASP A 460 -14.43 5.25 -22.98
C ASP A 460 -15.49 4.19 -23.25
N SER A 461 -16.74 4.45 -22.83
CA SER A 461 -17.86 3.54 -23.07
C SER A 461 -19.22 4.22 -22.93
N VAL A 462 -20.23 3.61 -23.51
CA VAL A 462 -21.65 3.94 -23.31
C VAL A 462 -22.33 2.73 -22.68
N ARG A 463 -22.85 2.89 -21.46
CA ARG A 463 -23.41 1.79 -20.66
C ARG A 463 -24.90 2.00 -20.44
N ARG A 464 -25.68 0.91 -20.42
CA ARG A 464 -27.07 0.95 -19.93
C ARG A 464 -27.09 0.51 -18.47
N GLN A 465 -27.71 1.31 -17.60
CA GLN A 465 -27.94 0.97 -16.21
C GLN A 465 -29.43 1.19 -15.89
N GLY A 466 -30.20 0.11 -15.85
CA GLY A 466 -31.65 0.18 -15.77
C GLY A 466 -32.25 0.92 -16.97
N ALA A 467 -33.07 1.94 -16.68
CA ALA A 467 -33.68 2.80 -17.71
C ALA A 467 -32.73 3.90 -18.24
N ASP A 468 -31.56 4.10 -17.61
CA ASP A 468 -30.65 5.19 -17.95
C ASP A 468 -29.48 4.71 -18.83
N THR A 469 -29.10 5.56 -19.80
CA THR A 469 -27.84 5.42 -20.53
C THR A 469 -26.78 6.31 -19.87
N LEU A 470 -25.58 5.79 -19.66
CA LEU A 470 -24.45 6.48 -19.03
C LEU A 470 -23.25 6.56 -19.98
N TYR A 471 -22.68 7.75 -20.11
CA TYR A 471 -21.42 7.99 -20.80
C TYR A 471 -20.28 7.94 -19.78
N VAL A 472 -19.26 7.12 -20.04
CA VAL A 472 -18.01 7.12 -19.29
C VAL A 472 -16.98 7.87 -20.10
N LEU A 473 -16.53 9.02 -19.61
CA LEU A 473 -15.52 9.84 -20.26
C LEU A 473 -14.22 9.78 -19.46
N SER A 474 -13.09 9.71 -20.13
CA SER A 474 -11.79 10.03 -19.53
C SER A 474 -11.28 11.37 -20.04
N PHE A 475 -10.50 12.04 -19.19
CA PHE A 475 -9.86 13.30 -19.53
C PHE A 475 -8.42 13.34 -19.01
N ALA A 476 -7.57 14.08 -19.71
CA ALA A 476 -6.23 14.44 -19.25
C ALA A 476 -5.90 15.86 -19.69
N ALA A 477 -5.37 16.68 -18.79
CA ALA A 477 -4.86 18.00 -19.12
C ALA A 477 -3.68 17.88 -20.08
N ARG A 478 -3.66 18.69 -21.14
CA ARG A 478 -2.56 18.72 -22.12
C ARG A 478 -1.27 19.27 -21.52
N HIS A 479 -1.41 20.19 -20.57
CA HIS A 479 -0.32 20.88 -19.90
C HIS A 479 -0.63 21.04 -18.41
N GLY A 480 0.41 20.96 -17.58
CA GLY A 480 0.34 21.16 -16.13
C GLY A 480 0.26 22.64 -15.69
N ASP A 481 -0.40 23.48 -16.47
CA ASP A 481 -0.52 24.92 -16.20
C ASP A 481 -1.80 25.28 -15.42
N HIS A 482 -1.78 26.43 -14.73
CA HIS A 482 -2.93 26.92 -13.96
C HIS A 482 -4.24 27.04 -14.75
N ARG A 483 -4.18 27.11 -16.08
CA ARG A 483 -5.39 27.21 -16.91
C ARG A 483 -6.06 25.86 -17.08
N SER A 484 -5.29 24.79 -17.02
CA SER A 484 -5.74 23.42 -17.20
C SER A 484 -5.93 22.73 -15.85
N THR A 485 -5.10 23.08 -14.87
CA THR A 485 -5.05 22.46 -13.55
C THR A 485 -5.54 23.43 -12.45
N GLY A 486 -5.92 24.66 -12.75
CA GLY A 486 -6.40 25.60 -11.72
C GLY A 486 -5.34 26.04 -10.70
N THR A 487 -4.13 25.47 -10.73
CA THR A 487 -3.01 25.72 -9.82
C THR A 487 -1.67 25.60 -10.57
N TYR A 488 -0.57 26.01 -9.95
CA TYR A 488 0.76 25.93 -10.56
C TYR A 488 1.50 24.67 -10.09
N LEU A 489 2.66 24.39 -10.72
CA LEU A 489 3.59 23.32 -10.33
C LEU A 489 2.97 21.91 -10.43
N MET A 490 2.15 21.66 -11.44
CA MET A 490 1.54 20.34 -11.69
C MET A 490 2.26 19.63 -12.83
N SER A 491 2.49 18.33 -12.70
CA SER A 491 2.95 17.47 -13.80
C SER A 491 1.78 16.73 -14.45
N GLY A 492 0.66 16.55 -13.75
CA GLY A 492 -0.48 15.80 -14.26
C GLY A 492 -1.81 16.18 -13.62
N TYR A 493 -2.87 16.19 -14.44
CA TYR A 493 -4.26 16.26 -14.02
C TYR A 493 -5.12 15.42 -14.98
N GLN A 494 -5.65 14.31 -14.49
CA GLN A 494 -6.39 13.35 -15.33
C GLN A 494 -7.46 12.63 -14.52
N GLY A 495 -8.44 12.04 -15.19
CA GLY A 495 -9.54 11.41 -14.48
C GLY A 495 -10.64 10.85 -15.36
N ARG A 496 -11.78 10.57 -14.73
CA ARG A 496 -12.99 10.04 -15.35
C ARG A 496 -14.25 10.75 -14.88
N LEU A 497 -15.24 10.78 -15.77
CA LEU A 497 -16.59 11.26 -15.51
C LEU A 497 -17.59 10.16 -15.83
N LEU A 498 -18.58 9.99 -14.97
CA LEU A 498 -19.80 9.24 -15.27
C LEU A 498 -20.92 10.24 -15.52
N VAL A 499 -21.42 10.31 -16.75
CA VAL A 499 -22.42 11.29 -17.18
C VAL A 499 -23.70 10.59 -17.60
N ARG A 500 -24.85 10.99 -17.08
CA ARG A 500 -26.15 10.46 -17.48
C ARG A 500 -26.61 11.08 -18.80
N ALA A 501 -26.96 10.26 -19.78
CA ALA A 501 -27.23 10.70 -21.15
C ALA A 501 -28.50 11.55 -21.30
N ARG A 502 -29.55 11.27 -20.50
CA ARG A 502 -30.86 11.96 -20.63
C ARG A 502 -30.78 13.44 -20.28
N ASP A 503 -30.05 13.76 -19.20
CA ASP A 503 -29.99 15.09 -18.61
C ASP A 503 -28.58 15.71 -18.67
N TYR A 504 -27.55 14.97 -19.07
CA TYR A 504 -26.14 15.36 -19.03
C TYR A 504 -25.67 15.74 -17.63
N ALA A 505 -26.26 15.14 -16.59
CA ALA A 505 -25.76 15.26 -15.23
C ALA A 505 -24.52 14.39 -15.02
N VAL A 506 -23.47 14.95 -14.43
CA VAL A 506 -22.34 14.20 -13.89
C VAL A 506 -22.84 13.53 -12.63
N LEU A 507 -22.80 12.21 -12.59
CA LEU A 507 -23.15 11.41 -11.43
C LEU A 507 -21.92 11.13 -10.57
N ARG A 508 -20.75 11.08 -11.20
CA ARG A 508 -19.48 10.82 -10.54
C ARG A 508 -18.34 11.51 -11.26
N TYR A 509 -17.47 12.14 -10.48
CA TYR A 509 -16.21 12.73 -10.90
C TYR A 509 -15.09 12.04 -10.13
N GLU A 510 -14.07 11.60 -10.84
CA GLU A 510 -12.85 11.05 -10.25
C GLU A 510 -11.65 11.70 -10.93
N ALA A 511 -10.69 12.18 -10.14
CA ALA A 511 -9.47 12.77 -10.66
C ALA A 511 -8.25 12.44 -9.84
N LEU A 512 -7.12 12.34 -10.53
CA LEU A 512 -5.78 12.28 -9.98
C LEU A 512 -5.02 13.55 -10.37
N TRP A 513 -4.44 14.17 -9.37
CA TRP A 513 -3.53 15.30 -9.47
C TRP A 513 -2.13 14.84 -9.08
N GLN A 514 -1.14 15.32 -9.82
CA GLN A 514 0.26 15.06 -9.54
C GLN A 514 1.05 16.36 -9.61
N ALA A 515 1.76 16.68 -8.52
CA ALA A 515 2.64 17.85 -8.50
C ALA A 515 3.96 17.57 -9.24
N ASP A 516 4.50 18.61 -9.88
CA ASP A 516 5.84 18.60 -10.43
C ASP A 516 6.87 18.74 -9.30
N THR A 517 7.38 17.60 -8.86
CA THR A 517 8.43 17.55 -7.85
C THR A 517 9.79 17.96 -8.41
N ALA A 518 10.02 17.91 -9.72
CA ALA A 518 11.34 18.23 -10.30
C ALA A 518 11.67 19.71 -10.13
N ALA A 519 10.75 20.60 -10.52
CA ALA A 519 10.92 22.05 -10.38
C ALA A 519 11.04 22.48 -8.91
N THR A 520 10.21 21.88 -8.05
CA THR A 520 10.21 22.12 -6.60
C THR A 520 11.52 21.67 -5.97
N ASN A 521 11.98 20.45 -6.29
CA ASN A 521 13.21 19.88 -5.76
C ASN A 521 14.46 20.62 -6.25
N ALA A 522 14.47 21.10 -7.50
CA ALA A 522 15.55 21.91 -8.03
C ALA A 522 15.71 23.22 -7.23
N THR A 523 14.59 23.88 -6.94
CA THR A 523 14.58 25.12 -6.13
C THR A 523 15.03 24.86 -4.70
N ALA A 524 14.57 23.77 -4.09
CA ALA A 524 14.97 23.34 -2.75
C ALA A 524 16.47 23.07 -2.68
N ARG A 525 17.02 22.26 -3.60
CA ARG A 525 18.45 21.94 -3.65
C ARG A 525 19.31 23.19 -3.86
N LYS A 526 18.90 24.09 -4.75
CA LYS A 526 19.63 25.34 -5.04
C LYS A 526 19.74 26.26 -3.83
N ASN A 527 18.75 26.22 -2.93
CA ASN A 527 18.71 27.09 -1.74
C ASN A 527 19.00 26.34 -0.44
N SER A 528 19.40 25.07 -0.52
CA SER A 528 19.80 24.27 0.63
C SER A 528 20.94 24.95 1.39
N GLY A 529 20.82 25.02 2.72
CA GLY A 529 21.80 25.65 3.61
C GLY A 529 21.85 27.18 3.56
N ARG A 530 20.98 27.86 2.79
CA ARG A 530 20.89 29.32 2.77
C ARG A 530 19.88 29.81 3.80
N SER A 531 20.15 30.95 4.45
CA SER A 531 19.19 31.62 5.32
C SER A 531 18.48 32.74 4.56
N ASN A 532 17.65 32.39 3.57
CA ASN A 532 16.87 33.35 2.79
C ASN A 532 15.41 32.89 2.67
N ALA A 533 14.51 33.79 2.27
CA ALA A 533 13.08 33.47 2.17
C ALA A 533 12.79 32.26 1.27
N VAL A 534 13.55 32.08 0.19
CA VAL A 534 13.38 30.96 -0.74
C VAL A 534 13.73 29.62 -0.08
N ALA A 535 14.79 29.57 0.74
CA ALA A 535 15.16 28.37 1.48
C ALA A 535 14.11 27.98 2.54
N HIS A 536 13.44 28.96 3.14
CA HIS A 536 12.33 28.74 4.08
C HIS A 536 11.07 28.24 3.35
N ILE A 537 10.85 28.68 2.11
CA ILE A 537 9.72 28.24 1.27
C ILE A 537 9.98 26.83 0.72
N TYR A 538 11.21 26.51 0.30
CA TYR A 538 11.61 25.22 -0.28
C TYR A 538 12.59 24.41 0.62
N PRO A 539 12.22 24.02 1.85
CA PRO A 539 13.11 23.34 2.79
C PRO A 539 13.24 21.83 2.53
N HIS A 540 12.39 21.26 1.67
CA HIS A 540 12.27 19.81 1.48
C HIS A 540 12.27 19.42 0.00
N VAL A 541 12.72 18.19 -0.24
CA VAL A 541 12.59 17.52 -1.54
C VAL A 541 11.54 16.42 -1.44
N PHE A 542 10.76 16.25 -2.50
CA PHE A 542 9.64 15.32 -2.56
C PHE A 542 9.89 14.25 -3.61
N THR A 543 9.60 12.99 -3.28
CA THR A 543 9.60 11.90 -4.27
C THR A 543 8.32 11.91 -5.10
N ALA A 544 7.18 12.22 -4.48
CA ALA A 544 5.87 12.31 -5.10
C ALA A 544 4.93 13.17 -4.24
N ASP A 545 3.98 13.83 -4.89
CA ASP A 545 2.80 14.44 -4.29
C ASP A 545 1.61 14.11 -5.20
N LEU A 546 0.65 13.39 -4.64
CA LEU A 546 -0.49 12.83 -5.34
C LEU A 546 -1.75 13.16 -4.56
N THR A 547 -2.78 13.60 -5.28
CA THR A 547 -4.09 13.85 -4.71
C THR A 547 -5.17 13.18 -5.55
N THR A 548 -5.97 12.35 -4.91
CA THR A 548 -7.17 11.74 -5.52
C THR A 548 -8.40 12.46 -5.03
N HIS A 549 -9.26 12.86 -5.97
CA HIS A 549 -10.49 13.58 -5.69
C HIS A 549 -11.67 12.81 -6.30
N VAL A 550 -12.58 12.36 -5.44
CA VAL A 550 -13.77 11.59 -5.83
C VAL A 550 -15.01 12.30 -5.33
N VAL A 551 -15.94 12.55 -6.24
CA VAL A 551 -17.19 13.25 -5.94
C VAL A 551 -18.34 12.53 -6.61
N ASP A 552 -19.26 12.00 -5.81
CA ASP A 552 -20.54 11.50 -6.27
C ASP A 552 -21.59 12.61 -6.19
N TYR A 553 -22.51 12.65 -7.15
CA TYR A 553 -23.60 13.62 -7.18
C TYR A 553 -24.95 12.93 -7.06
N THR A 554 -25.80 13.45 -6.18
CA THR A 554 -27.17 12.97 -5.99
C THR A 554 -28.18 14.06 -6.28
N LYS A 555 -29.31 13.66 -6.87
CA LYS A 555 -30.46 14.55 -7.12
C LYS A 555 -31.35 14.56 -5.88
N ALA A 556 -31.74 15.72 -5.39
CA ALA A 556 -32.68 15.82 -4.25
C ALA A 556 -34.02 16.41 -4.70
N ALA A 557 -34.90 16.65 -3.72
CA ALA A 557 -36.30 16.94 -3.92
C ALA A 557 -36.57 18.17 -4.79
N ASN A 558 -35.69 19.18 -4.76
CA ASN A 558 -35.83 20.38 -5.60
C ASN A 558 -35.46 20.13 -7.09
N GLY A 559 -35.06 18.90 -7.43
CA GLY A 559 -34.69 18.49 -8.78
C GLY A 559 -33.26 18.83 -9.19
N ARG A 560 -32.46 19.46 -8.32
CA ARG A 560 -31.05 19.76 -8.56
C ARG A 560 -30.13 18.66 -8.02
N TYR A 561 -28.93 18.59 -8.58
CA TYR A 561 -27.83 17.74 -8.14
C TYR A 561 -26.90 18.51 -7.19
N TYR A 562 -26.40 17.81 -6.18
CA TYR A 562 -25.41 18.28 -5.21
C TYR A 562 -24.38 17.20 -4.98
N VAL A 563 -23.25 17.59 -4.41
CA VAL A 563 -22.27 16.66 -3.85
C VAL A 563 -22.98 15.77 -2.83
N ARG A 564 -22.90 14.45 -3.04
CA ARG A 564 -23.50 13.44 -2.18
C ARG A 564 -22.81 13.50 -0.81
N ARG A 565 -23.61 13.44 0.25
CA ARG A 565 -23.12 13.22 1.61
C ARG A 565 -22.51 11.83 1.74
N SER A 566 -21.28 11.77 2.26
CA SER A 566 -20.47 10.54 2.38
C SER A 566 -21.16 9.51 3.26
#